data_AF-A0A1Q7ZH67-F1
#
_entry.id   AF-A0A1Q7ZH67-F1
#
_cell.length_a   1.000
_cell.length_b   1.000
_cell.length_c   1.000
_cell.angle_alpha   90.00
_cell.angle_beta   90.00
_cell.angle_gamma   90.00
#
_symmetry.space_group_name_H-M   'P 1'
#
loop_
_entity.id
_entity.type
_entity.pdbx_description
1 polymer ?
#
loop_
_entity_poly.entity_id
_entity_poly.type
_entity_poly.pdbx_seq_one_letter_code
_entity_poly.pdbx_strand_id
1 'polypeptide(L)' 'MSEPARVTEADVERLAAQVGLTIAPESRAVVAQHLAGLLAAARLVDEFPLPETAEPAPRFEP' A
#
# COMPACT_ATOMS: atom_id res chain seq x y z
N MET A 1 1.20 20.25 4.53
CA MET A 1 1.00 18.82 4.84
C MET A 1 -0.12 18.31 3.94
N SER A 2 0.16 17.33 3.08
CA SER A 2 -0.85 16.76 2.19
C SER A 2 -1.81 15.85 2.96
N GLU A 3 -3.08 15.85 2.56
CA GLU A 3 -4.14 15.10 3.24
C GLU A 3 -3.87 13.58 3.15
N PRO A 4 -4.08 12.81 4.25
CA PRO A 4 -3.89 11.35 4.22
C PRO A 4 -4.77 10.70 3.16
N ALA A 5 -4.25 9.63 2.54
CA ALA A 5 -5.02 8.86 1.57
C ALA A 5 -6.27 8.29 2.26
N ARG A 6 -7.46 8.68 1.80
CA ARG A 6 -8.72 8.08 2.27
C ARG A 6 -8.93 6.78 1.50
N VAL A 7 -8.83 5.66 2.21
CA VAL A 7 -9.13 4.32 1.70
C VAL A 7 -10.49 3.90 2.25
N THR A 8 -11.38 3.42 1.38
CA THR A 8 -12.72 2.95 1.77
C THR A 8 -12.80 1.42 1.78
N GLU A 9 -13.86 0.86 2.36
CA GLU A 9 -14.13 -0.59 2.28
C GLU A 9 -14.32 -1.06 0.84
N ALA A 10 -14.88 -0.22 -0.04
CA ALA A 10 -15.04 -0.51 -1.46
C ALA A 10 -13.68 -0.56 -2.17
N ASP A 11 -12.71 0.27 -1.78
CA ASP A 11 -11.34 0.17 -2.27
C ASP A 11 -10.69 -1.14 -1.84
N VAL A 12 -10.88 -1.54 -0.59
CA VAL A 12 -10.35 -2.81 -0.07
C VAL A 12 -10.93 -4.00 -0.86
N GLU A 13 -12.24 -4.03 -1.07
CA GLU A 13 -12.89 -5.09 -1.85
C GLU A 13 -12.36 -5.14 -3.29
N ARG A 14 -12.29 -3.99 -3.97
CA ARG A 14 -11.79 -3.88 -5.34
C ARG A 14 -10.33 -4.31 -5.46
N LEU A 15 -9.46 -3.85 -4.56
CA LEU A 15 -8.02 -4.17 -4.58
C LEU A 15 -7.76 -5.63 -4.21
N ALA A 16 -8.48 -6.17 -3.24
CA ALA A 16 -8.35 -7.57 -2.85
C ALA A 16 -8.73 -8.52 -3.99
N ALA A 17 -9.77 -8.19 -4.77
CA ALA A 17 -10.15 -8.94 -5.96
C ALA A 17 -9.05 -8.97 -7.04
N GLN A 18 -8.26 -7.90 -7.19
CA GLN A 18 -7.17 -7.84 -8.17
C GLN A 18 -6.01 -8.81 -7.85
N VAL A 19 -5.84 -9.17 -6.58
CA VAL A 19 -4.81 -10.10 -6.12
C VAL A 19 -5.37 -11.48 -5.73
N GLY A 20 -6.66 -11.73 -5.99
CA GLY A 20 -7.32 -12.99 -5.67
C GLY A 20 -7.46 -13.25 -4.17
N LEU A 21 -7.47 -12.20 -3.34
CA LEU A 21 -7.62 -12.29 -1.89
C LEU A 21 -9.08 -12.07 -1.47
N THR A 22 -9.64 -13.00 -0.72
CA THR A 22 -10.96 -12.81 -0.09
C THR A 22 -10.79 -12.17 1.29
N ILE A 23 -11.40 -11.01 1.49
CA ILE A 23 -11.44 -10.33 2.79
C ILE A 23 -12.87 -10.38 3.32
N ALA A 24 -13.03 -10.93 4.53
CA ALA A 24 -14.32 -11.01 5.20
C ALA A 24 -14.90 -9.60 5.40
N PRO A 25 -16.22 -9.38 5.18
CA PRO A 25 -16.83 -8.05 5.27
C PRO A 25 -16.51 -7.31 6.56
N GLU A 26 -16.56 -8.00 7.70
CA GLU A 26 -16.26 -7.47 9.03
C GLU A 26 -14.82 -6.96 9.20
N SER A 27 -13.90 -7.40 8.33
CA SER A 27 -12.49 -6.98 8.36
C SER A 27 -12.19 -5.78 7.46
N ARG A 28 -13.09 -5.42 6.53
CA ARG A 28 -12.81 -4.43 5.48
C ARG A 28 -12.49 -3.04 6.03
N ALA A 29 -13.22 -2.60 7.06
CA ALA A 29 -13.00 -1.30 7.70
C ALA A 29 -11.60 -1.20 8.32
N VAL A 30 -11.17 -2.24 9.04
CA VAL A 30 -9.85 -2.29 9.68
C VAL A 30 -8.73 -2.37 8.63
N VAL A 31 -8.93 -3.16 7.57
CA VAL A 31 -7.98 -3.22 6.46
C VAL A 31 -7.84 -1.86 5.76
N ALA A 32 -8.96 -1.14 5.57
CA ALA A 32 -8.93 0.19 4.97
C ALA A 32 -8.11 1.17 5.83
N GLN A 33 -8.29 1.12 7.16
CA GLN A 33 -7.51 1.92 8.10
C GLN A 33 -6.00 1.60 8.02
N HIS A 34 -5.64 0.32 8.02
CA HIS A 34 -4.24 -0.09 7.93
C HIS A 34 -3.61 0.28 6.58
N LEU A 35 -4.34 0.10 5.48
CA LEU A 35 -3.86 0.46 4.15
C LEU A 35 -3.66 1.98 4.02
N ALA A 36 -4.56 2.80 4.59
CA ALA A 36 -4.37 4.24 4.66
C ALA A 36 -3.08 4.63 5.40
N GLY A 37 -2.80 3.96 6.53
CA GLY A 37 -1.56 4.15 7.28
C GLY A 37 -0.31 3.75 6.49
N LEU A 38 -0.36 2.61 5.79
CA LEU A 38 0.75 2.14 4.95
C LEU A 38 1.03 3.12 3.79
N LEU A 39 -0.01 3.62 3.13
CA LEU A 39 0.13 4.60 2.05
C LEU A 39 0.70 5.93 2.54
N ALA A 40 0.34 6.34 3.76
CA ALA A 40 0.94 7.52 4.37
C ALA A 40 2.45 7.32 4.63
N ALA A 41 2.86 6.14 5.10
CA ALA A 41 4.27 5.80 5.28
C ALA A 41 5.03 5.69 3.95
N ALA A 42 4.41 5.12 2.92
CA ALA A 42 5.00 4.99 1.58
C ALA A 42 5.35 6.36 0.96
N ARG A 43 4.52 7.39 1.20
CA ARG A 43 4.84 8.76 0.76
C ARG A 43 6.14 9.30 1.34
N LEU A 44 6.48 8.94 2.58
CA LEU A 44 7.76 9.33 3.17
C LEU A 44 8.93 8.69 2.42
N VAL A 45 8.73 7.50 1.87
CA VAL A 45 9.74 6.81 1.04
C VAL A 45 9.85 7.46 -0.34
N ASP A 46 8.73 7.87 -0.94
CA ASP A 46 8.72 8.56 -2.24
C ASP A 46 9.41 9.94 -2.20
N GLU A 47 9.53 10.57 -1.03
CA GLU A 47 10.26 11.83 -0.85
C GLU A 47 11.79 11.67 -0.97
N PHE A 48 12.34 10.45 -0.91
CA PHE A 48 13.76 10.24 -1.11
C PHE A 48 14.10 10.25 -2.61
N PRO A 49 14.99 11.15 -3.07
CA PRO A 49 15.39 11.16 -4.47
C PRO A 49 16.12 9.87 -4.82
N LEU A 50 15.64 9.18 -5.87
CA LEU A 50 16.30 8.01 -6.43
C LEU A 50 17.22 8.45 -7.58
N PRO A 51 18.55 8.23 -7.49
CA PRO A 51 19.45 8.42 -8.61
C PRO A 51 19.02 7.59 -9.82
N GLU A 52 19.30 8.06 -11.04
CA GLU A 52 19.02 7.28 -12.26
C GLU A 52 19.80 5.94 -12.29
N THR A 53 20.91 5.86 -11.56
CA THR A 53 21.74 4.66 -11.40
C THR A 53 21.29 3.77 -10.24
N ALA A 54 20.18 4.08 -9.56
CA ALA A 54 19.69 3.26 -8.47
C ALA A 54 19.17 1.94 -9.01
N GLU A 55 19.80 0.84 -8.60
CA GLU A 55 19.33 -0.51 -8.89
C GLU A 55 18.47 -1.04 -7.74
N PRO A 56 17.47 -1.91 -8.02
CA PRO A 56 16.76 -2.61 -6.97
C PRO A 56 17.73 -3.37 -6.06
N ALA A 57 17.41 -3.44 -4.76
CA ALA A 57 18.22 -4.23 -3.83
C ALA A 57 18.37 -5.67 -4.33
N PRO A 58 19.58 -6.26 -4.21
CA PRO A 58 19.86 -7.58 -4.75
C PRO A 58 18.92 -8.63 -4.13
N ARG A 59 18.37 -9.49 -4.98
CA ARG A 59 17.66 -10.70 -4.53
C ARG A 59 18.68 -11.81 -4.36
N PHE A 60 18.55 -12.58 -3.28
CA PHE A 60 19.35 -13.79 -3.10
C PHE A 60 18.93 -14.84 -4.14
N GLU A 61 19.89 -15.34 -4.93
CA GLU A 61 19.72 -16.50 -5.80
C GLU A 61 20.40 -17.72 -5.14
N PRO A 62 19.66 -18.84 -4.91
CA PRO A 62 20.20 -20.05 -4.30
C PRO A 62 21.09 -20.88 -5.24
#